data_AF-S1PJA9-F1
#
_entry.id   AF-S1PJA9-F1
#
_cell.length_a   1.000
_cell.length_b   1.000
_cell.length_c   1.000
_cell.angle_alpha   90.00
_cell.angle_beta   90.00
_cell.angle_gamma   90.00
#
_symmetry.space_group_name_H-M   'P 1'
#
loop_
_entity.id
_entity.type
_entity.pdbx_description
1 polymer ?
#
loop_
_entity_poly.entity_id
_entity_poly.type
_entity_poly.pdbx_seq_one_letter_code
_entity_poly.pdbx_strand_id
1 'polypeptide(L)'
;MSEQRVVVMGLGNLLWADEGFGVRVAERLYAHYHWPEYVEIVDGGTQGLNLLGYVESASHLLILDAIDYGLEPGTLRTYAGERIPAYLSAKKMSLHQNSFSEVLALADIRGHLPAYIALVGLQPAMLDDYGGSLSELAREQLPAAEQAALVQLAAWGIVPQPTEELRCLNYDCLSMENYEGVRLRQYRMRLEKQG
;
A
#
# COMPACT_ATOMS: atom_id res chain seq x y z
N MET A 1 25.05 -14.35 8.79
CA MET A 1 24.39 -13.25 8.06
C MET A 1 22.93 -13.64 7.98
N SER A 2 22.02 -12.83 8.50
CA SER A 2 20.58 -13.12 8.40
C SER A 2 20.20 -13.21 6.92
N GLU A 3 19.42 -14.23 6.58
CA GLU A 3 18.91 -14.44 5.23
C GLU A 3 18.06 -13.23 4.81
N GLN A 4 18.25 -12.74 3.58
CA GLN A 4 17.58 -11.53 3.09
C GLN A 4 16.09 -11.83 2.92
N ARG A 5 15.23 -11.32 3.82
CA ARG A 5 13.76 -11.36 3.69
C ARG A 5 13.21 -9.98 3.36
N VAL A 6 12.41 -9.87 2.32
CA VAL A 6 11.83 -8.60 1.86
C VAL A 6 10.32 -8.67 2.00
N VAL A 7 9.74 -7.67 2.65
CA VAL A 7 8.29 -7.54 2.78
C VAL A 7 7.86 -6.26 2.07
N VAL A 8 6.94 -6.40 1.12
CA VAL A 8 6.24 -5.28 0.48
C VAL A 8 4.82 -5.26 1.01
N MET A 9 4.46 -4.21 1.73
CA MET A 9 3.23 -4.15 2.50
C MET A 9 2.32 -3.03 2.01
N GLY A 10 1.16 -3.38 1.47
CA GLY A 10 0.08 -2.45 1.21
C GLY A 10 -0.72 -2.17 2.47
N LEU A 11 -0.77 -0.92 2.90
CA LEU A 11 -1.60 -0.47 4.02
C LEU A 11 -2.84 0.27 3.51
N GLY A 12 -3.84 0.31 4.38
CA GLY A 12 -5.03 1.13 4.20
C GLY A 12 -6.32 0.33 4.06
N ASN A 13 -7.41 1.01 3.71
CA ASN A 13 -8.75 0.43 3.70
C ASN A 13 -9.39 0.53 2.32
N LEU A 14 -9.52 -0.61 1.63
CA LEU A 14 -10.17 -0.71 0.31
C LEU A 14 -11.61 -0.18 0.27
N LEU A 15 -12.28 -0.13 1.43
CA LEU A 15 -13.66 0.34 1.55
C LEU A 15 -13.75 1.84 1.85
N TRP A 16 -12.65 2.57 1.83
CA TRP A 16 -12.61 3.97 2.29
C TRP A 16 -11.86 4.88 1.31
N ALA A 17 -12.36 4.93 0.07
CA ALA A 17 -11.86 5.81 -0.98
C ALA A 17 -10.35 5.68 -1.21
N ASP A 18 -9.60 6.79 -1.19
CA ASP A 18 -8.17 6.78 -1.46
C ASP A 18 -7.35 6.09 -0.35
N GLU A 19 -7.93 5.79 0.83
CA GLU A 19 -7.25 4.97 1.85
C GLU A 19 -6.92 3.58 1.30
N GLY A 20 -7.64 3.08 0.29
CA GLY A 20 -7.34 1.78 -0.32
C GLY A 20 -6.08 1.78 -1.19
N PHE A 21 -5.43 2.91 -1.44
CA PHE A 21 -4.39 3.04 -2.46
C PHE A 21 -3.21 2.10 -2.23
N GLY A 22 -2.69 2.02 -0.99
CA GLY A 22 -1.55 1.16 -0.67
C GLY A 22 -1.81 -0.31 -0.98
N VAL A 23 -2.99 -0.81 -0.56
CA VAL A 23 -3.45 -2.17 -0.87
C VAL A 23 -3.60 -2.37 -2.39
N ARG A 24 -4.16 -1.40 -3.13
CA ARG A 24 -4.28 -1.50 -4.60
C ARG A 24 -2.94 -1.56 -5.31
N VAL A 25 -1.91 -0.87 -4.82
CA VAL A 25 -0.55 -0.99 -5.38
C VAL A 25 0.03 -2.37 -5.09
N ALA A 26 -0.16 -2.91 -3.87
CA ALA A 26 0.28 -4.26 -3.53
C ALA A 26 -0.40 -5.33 -4.39
N GLU A 27 -1.71 -5.21 -4.64
CA GLU A 27 -2.45 -6.10 -5.55
C GLU A 27 -1.87 -6.11 -6.96
N ARG A 28 -1.51 -4.93 -7.50
CA ARG A 28 -0.89 -4.82 -8.83
C ARG A 28 0.50 -5.46 -8.87
N LEU A 29 1.34 -5.20 -7.86
CA LEU A 29 2.66 -5.80 -7.75
C LEU A 29 2.58 -7.34 -7.65
N TYR A 30 1.57 -7.86 -6.96
CA TYR A 30 1.35 -9.30 -6.86
C TYR A 30 0.83 -9.90 -8.18
N ALA A 31 -0.09 -9.22 -8.86
CA ALA A 31 -0.72 -9.72 -10.08
C ALA A 31 0.21 -9.66 -11.30
N HIS A 32 1.04 -8.62 -11.42
CA HIS A 32 1.85 -8.39 -12.62
C HIS A 32 3.23 -9.06 -12.58
N TYR A 33 3.65 -9.61 -11.45
CA TYR A 33 5.02 -10.08 -11.27
C TYR A 33 5.15 -11.41 -10.50
N HIS A 34 6.11 -12.22 -10.95
CA HIS A 34 6.73 -13.27 -10.17
C HIS A 34 7.89 -12.71 -9.34
N TRP A 35 7.83 -12.99 -8.05
CA TRP A 35 8.80 -12.55 -7.07
C TRP A 35 9.73 -13.69 -6.65
N PRO A 36 11.00 -13.41 -6.34
CA PRO A 36 11.87 -14.37 -5.68
C PRO A 36 11.24 -14.90 -4.38
N GLU A 37 11.56 -16.14 -3.98
CA GLU A 37 10.96 -16.78 -2.80
C GLU A 37 11.13 -15.99 -1.49
N TYR A 38 12.18 -15.16 -1.42
CA TYR A 38 12.49 -14.33 -0.26
C TYR A 38 11.76 -12.98 -0.24
N VAL A 39 10.93 -12.69 -1.25
CA VAL A 39 10.12 -11.48 -1.35
C VAL A 39 8.65 -11.83 -1.17
N GLU A 40 8.03 -11.20 -0.18
CA GLU A 40 6.64 -11.42 0.18
C GLU A 40 5.83 -10.13 -0.05
N ILE A 41 4.76 -10.22 -0.84
CA ILE A 41 3.79 -9.13 -1.02
C ILE A 41 2.63 -9.38 -0.05
N VAL A 42 2.36 -8.42 0.83
CA VAL A 42 1.39 -8.55 1.92
C VAL A 42 0.32 -7.47 1.80
N ASP A 43 -0.94 -7.88 1.86
CA ASP A 43 -2.02 -6.97 2.21
C ASP A 43 -2.02 -6.78 3.74
N GLY A 44 -1.47 -5.66 4.18
CA GLY A 44 -1.44 -5.29 5.58
C GLY A 44 -2.75 -4.62 6.05
N GLY A 45 -3.55 -4.12 5.12
CA GLY A 45 -4.81 -3.43 5.36
C GLY A 45 -4.74 -2.49 6.55
N THR A 46 -5.57 -2.78 7.56
CA THR A 46 -5.64 -2.05 8.83
C THR A 46 -5.28 -2.91 10.04
N GLN A 47 -4.46 -3.96 9.85
CA GLN A 47 -4.30 -5.04 10.82
C GLN A 47 -3.46 -4.71 12.08
N GLY A 48 -2.84 -3.53 12.16
CA GLY A 48 -2.11 -3.06 13.35
C GLY A 48 -1.07 -4.08 13.86
N LEU A 49 -1.10 -4.42 15.15
CA LEU A 49 -0.14 -5.33 15.80
C LEU A 49 -0.02 -6.72 15.18
N ASN A 50 -1.00 -7.20 14.42
CA ASN A 50 -0.88 -8.47 13.70
C ASN A 50 0.22 -8.43 12.63
N LEU A 51 0.65 -7.23 12.21
CA LEU A 51 1.73 -7.02 11.24
C LEU A 51 3.13 -7.15 11.86
N LEU A 52 3.24 -7.21 13.19
CA LEU A 52 4.53 -7.23 13.89
C LEU A 52 5.43 -8.37 13.43
N GLY A 53 4.89 -9.58 13.25
CA GLY A 53 5.70 -10.74 12.81
C GLY A 53 6.30 -10.55 11.41
N TYR A 54 5.59 -9.89 10.49
CA TYR A 54 6.12 -9.54 9.17
C TYR A 54 7.23 -8.51 9.29
N VAL A 55 7.03 -7.47 10.11
CA VAL A 55 8.02 -6.42 10.34
C VAL A 55 9.29 -6.98 10.99
N GLU A 56 9.17 -7.75 12.08
CA GLU A 56 10.32 -8.30 12.82
C GLU A 56 11.13 -9.32 12.00
N SER A 57 10.51 -9.99 11.03
CA SER A 57 11.20 -10.94 10.17
C SER A 57 11.82 -10.32 8.92
N ALA A 58 11.46 -9.08 8.58
CA ALA A 58 11.92 -8.41 7.38
C ALA A 58 13.34 -7.83 7.57
N SER A 59 14.23 -8.13 6.62
CA SER A 59 15.47 -7.38 6.45
C SER A 59 15.25 -6.05 5.71
N HIS A 60 14.27 -6.04 4.79
CA HIS A 60 13.86 -4.89 4.00
C HIS A 60 12.33 -4.79 4.03
N LEU A 61 11.80 -3.61 4.35
CA LEU A 61 10.38 -3.33 4.42
C LEU A 61 10.03 -2.17 3.48
N LEU A 62 9.21 -2.45 2.46
CA LEU A 62 8.63 -1.43 1.59
C LEU A 62 7.16 -1.25 1.95
N ILE A 63 6.80 -0.05 2.36
CA ILE A 63 5.43 0.34 2.73
C ILE A 63 4.78 1.04 1.54
N LEU A 64 3.53 0.70 1.25
CA LEU A 64 2.69 1.35 0.24
C LEU A 64 1.45 1.90 0.95
N ASP A 65 1.18 3.20 0.84
CA ASP A 65 0.10 3.82 1.64
C ASP A 65 -0.47 5.11 0.98
N ALA A 66 -1.63 5.56 1.44
CA ALA A 66 -2.16 6.90 1.16
C ALA A 66 -1.94 7.81 2.37
N ILE A 67 -1.10 8.83 2.23
CA ILE A 67 -0.66 9.67 3.34
C ILE A 67 -0.96 11.14 3.04
N ASP A 68 -1.60 11.83 3.99
CA ASP A 68 -1.78 13.27 3.92
C ASP A 68 -0.47 14.00 4.26
N TYR A 69 0.27 14.38 3.22
CA TYR A 69 1.48 15.18 3.32
C TYR A 69 1.20 16.69 3.35
N GLY A 70 -0.05 17.13 3.22
CA GLY A 70 -0.41 18.52 2.94
C GLY A 70 0.07 19.03 1.57
N LEU A 71 0.24 18.12 0.61
CA LEU A 71 0.63 18.42 -0.77
C LEU A 71 -0.58 18.48 -1.70
N GLU A 72 -0.35 18.73 -2.99
CA GLU A 72 -1.40 18.63 -4.01
C GLU A 72 -1.89 17.17 -4.12
N PRO A 73 -3.22 16.93 -4.15
CA PRO A 73 -3.78 15.60 -4.36
C PRO A 73 -3.14 14.87 -5.54
N GLY A 74 -2.83 13.59 -5.37
CA GLY A 74 -2.21 12.75 -6.40
C GLY A 74 -0.69 12.79 -6.42
N THR A 75 -0.09 13.67 -5.62
CA THR A 75 1.36 13.72 -5.49
C THR A 75 1.88 12.41 -4.89
N LEU A 76 2.76 11.73 -5.62
CA LEU A 76 3.52 10.59 -5.13
C LEU A 76 4.81 11.04 -4.44
N ARG A 77 5.13 10.41 -3.31
CA ARG A 77 6.39 10.58 -2.60
C ARG A 77 7.00 9.23 -2.28
N THR A 78 8.31 9.13 -2.50
CA THR A 78 9.11 8.00 -2.06
C THR A 78 10.11 8.47 -1.01
N TYR A 79 10.16 7.76 0.11
CA TYR A 79 11.11 7.98 1.18
C TYR A 79 11.86 6.67 1.45
N ALA A 80 13.13 6.76 1.82
CA ALA A 80 13.95 5.63 2.21
C ALA A 80 14.89 6.01 3.36
N GLY A 81 15.16 5.05 4.25
CA GLY A 81 16.10 5.20 5.36
C GLY A 81 15.50 5.81 6.63
N GLU A 82 16.35 6.41 7.47
CA GLU A 82 16.07 6.78 8.87
C GLU A 82 14.94 7.81 9.07
N ARG A 83 14.42 8.41 8.00
CA ARG A 83 13.36 9.43 8.09
C ARG A 83 11.94 8.85 8.19
N ILE A 84 11.74 7.55 7.92
CA ILE A 84 10.40 6.93 7.86
C ILE A 84 9.63 7.00 9.20
N PRO A 85 10.22 6.68 10.37
CA PRO A 85 9.48 6.72 11.64
C PRO A 85 8.98 8.13 11.98
N ALA A 86 9.74 9.16 11.59
CA ALA A 86 9.36 10.56 11.78
C ALA A 86 8.19 10.99 10.87
N TYR A 87 8.09 10.44 9.65
CA TYR A 87 6.96 10.70 8.74
C TYR A 87 5.67 10.02 9.20
N LEU A 88 5.74 8.77 9.68
CA LEU A 88 4.60 8.07 10.26
C LEU A 88 4.13 8.66 11.60
N SER A 89 4.91 9.56 12.19
CA SER A 89 4.59 10.27 13.43
C SER A 89 4.12 11.72 13.20
N ALA A 90 4.17 12.25 11.96
CA ALA A 90 3.93 13.67 11.68
C ALA A 90 2.49 13.94 11.19
N LYS A 91 1.74 14.70 12.00
CA LYS A 91 0.46 15.42 11.78
C LYS A 91 -0.62 14.79 10.88
N LYS A 92 -1.80 14.58 11.50
CA LYS A 92 -3.08 14.14 10.90
C LYS A 92 -2.98 12.82 10.13
N MET A 93 -2.56 11.79 10.84
CA MET A 93 -2.56 10.41 10.34
C MET A 93 -3.94 9.77 10.51
N SER A 94 -4.32 8.88 9.59
CA SER A 94 -5.49 8.01 9.73
C SER A 94 -5.32 7.08 10.95
N LEU A 95 -6.41 6.48 11.45
CA LEU A 95 -6.35 5.60 12.63
C LEU A 95 -5.44 4.37 12.42
N HIS A 96 -5.33 3.88 11.19
CA HIS A 96 -4.48 2.72 10.87
C HIS A 96 -3.00 3.09 10.63
N GLN A 97 -2.72 4.35 10.30
CA GLN A 97 -1.34 4.85 10.27
C GLN A 97 -0.77 4.99 11.68
N ASN A 98 -1.60 5.41 12.64
CA ASN A 98 -1.23 5.38 14.06
C ASN A 98 -0.97 3.95 14.55
N SER A 99 -1.75 2.96 14.12
CA SER A 99 -1.52 1.58 14.55
C SER A 99 -0.25 0.98 13.92
N PHE A 100 0.14 1.39 12.71
CA PHE A 100 1.38 0.90 12.09
C PHE A 100 2.65 1.55 12.68
N SER A 101 2.60 2.81 13.10
CA SER A 101 3.74 3.43 13.81
C SER A 101 4.02 2.75 15.14
N GLU A 102 2.99 2.28 15.86
CA GLU A 102 3.13 1.43 17.05
C GLU A 102 3.84 0.11 16.75
N VAL A 103 3.55 -0.53 15.60
CA VAL A 103 4.23 -1.76 15.17
C VAL A 103 5.72 -1.53 14.98
N LEU A 104 6.11 -0.46 14.27
CA LEU A 104 7.51 -0.12 14.05
C LEU A 104 8.23 0.21 15.37
N ALA A 105 7.59 1.00 16.23
CA ALA A 105 8.14 1.33 17.54
C ALA A 105 8.35 0.09 18.42
N LEU A 106 7.41 -0.86 18.40
CA LEU A 106 7.52 -2.10 19.15
C LEU A 106 8.62 -3.01 18.59
N ALA A 107 8.74 -3.12 17.26
CA ALA A 107 9.84 -3.86 16.63
C ALA A 107 11.21 -3.27 16.99
N ASP A 108 11.33 -1.93 17.03
CA ASP A 108 12.54 -1.23 17.44
C ASP A 108 12.89 -1.47 18.92
N ILE A 109 11.93 -1.31 19.83
CA ILE A 109 12.10 -1.62 21.26
C ILE A 109 12.56 -3.07 21.46
N ARG A 110 12.12 -3.99 20.61
CA ARG A 110 12.48 -5.42 20.66
C ARG A 110 13.78 -5.75 19.93
N GLY A 111 14.40 -4.78 19.25
CA GLY A 111 15.66 -4.96 18.53
C GLY A 111 15.52 -5.68 17.18
N HIS A 112 14.32 -5.69 16.60
CA HIS A 112 14.00 -6.36 15.33
C HIS A 112 13.46 -5.39 14.27
N LEU A 113 13.78 -4.10 14.36
CA LEU A 113 13.43 -3.15 13.30
C LEU A 113 14.19 -3.53 12.00
N PRO A 114 13.52 -3.58 10.83
CA PRO A 114 14.19 -3.84 9.57
C PRO A 114 15.34 -2.87 9.32
N ALA A 115 16.47 -3.40 8.85
CA ALA A 115 17.66 -2.58 8.55
C ALA A 115 17.40 -1.57 7.43
N TYR A 116 16.49 -1.90 6.51
CA TYR A 116 16.11 -1.04 5.39
C TYR A 116 14.60 -0.86 5.36
N ILE A 117 14.15 0.39 5.43
CA ILE A 117 12.75 0.74 5.33
C ILE A 117 12.58 1.80 4.24
N ALA A 118 11.58 1.62 3.40
CA ALA A 118 11.14 2.60 2.43
C ALA A 118 9.61 2.71 2.39
N LEU A 119 9.12 3.82 1.86
CA LEU A 119 7.71 4.15 1.74
C LEU A 119 7.47 4.74 0.36
N VAL A 120 6.48 4.23 -0.36
CA VAL A 120 5.86 4.90 -1.50
C VAL A 120 4.45 5.28 -1.06
N GLY A 121 4.17 6.59 -1.02
CA GLY A 121 2.85 7.06 -0.62
C GLY A 121 2.27 8.12 -1.53
N LEU A 122 0.95 8.10 -1.63
CA LEU A 122 0.14 9.04 -2.39
C LEU A 122 -0.50 10.09 -1.47
N GLN A 123 -0.47 11.36 -1.85
CA GLN A 123 -1.36 12.37 -1.28
C GLN A 123 -2.81 12.08 -1.72
N PRO A 124 -3.73 11.72 -0.82
CA PRO A 124 -5.11 11.42 -1.18
C PRO A 124 -5.86 12.68 -1.63
N ALA A 125 -6.83 12.51 -2.51
CA ALA A 125 -7.82 13.53 -2.87
C ALA A 125 -9.08 13.43 -2.01
N MET A 126 -9.45 12.21 -1.61
CA MET A 126 -10.66 11.94 -0.83
C MET A 126 -10.43 10.81 0.18
N LEU A 127 -10.61 11.12 1.47
CA LEU A 127 -10.56 10.15 2.57
C LEU A 127 -11.93 9.92 3.22
N ASP A 128 -12.86 10.87 3.10
CA ASP A 128 -14.15 10.85 3.79
C ASP A 128 -15.31 10.29 2.93
N ASP A 129 -15.10 9.21 2.16
CA ASP A 129 -16.17 8.49 1.43
C ASP A 129 -16.22 7.00 1.81
N TYR A 130 -17.08 6.66 2.77
CA TYR A 130 -17.26 5.29 3.24
C TYR A 130 -17.97 4.40 2.21
N GLY A 131 -17.38 3.24 1.93
CA GLY A 131 -17.73 2.37 0.81
C GLY A 131 -17.27 2.91 -0.54
N GLY A 132 -16.58 4.06 -0.56
CA GLY A 132 -15.96 4.70 -1.72
C GLY A 132 -14.83 3.86 -2.30
N SER A 133 -14.62 3.98 -3.60
CA SER A 133 -13.44 3.44 -4.30
C SER A 133 -12.45 4.58 -4.54
N LEU A 134 -11.22 4.24 -4.94
CA LEU A 134 -10.22 5.23 -5.37
C LEU A 134 -10.84 6.29 -6.28
N SER A 135 -10.56 7.55 -5.95
CA SER A 135 -10.81 8.68 -6.84
C SER A 135 -10.13 8.44 -8.20
N GLU A 136 -10.62 9.08 -9.25
CA GLU A 136 -10.00 8.97 -10.59
C GLU A 136 -8.53 9.36 -10.54
N LEU A 137 -8.23 10.43 -9.80
CA LEU A 137 -6.89 10.96 -9.63
C LEU A 137 -5.96 9.99 -8.88
N ALA A 138 -6.41 9.33 -7.81
CA ALA A 138 -5.62 8.27 -7.16
C ALA A 138 -5.45 7.06 -8.08
N ARG A 139 -6.51 6.64 -8.78
CA ARG A 139 -6.50 5.49 -9.70
C ARG A 139 -5.49 5.69 -10.84
N GLU A 140 -5.41 6.89 -11.41
CA GLU A 140 -4.46 7.24 -12.48
C GLU A 140 -3.00 7.17 -12.02
N GLN A 141 -2.73 7.29 -10.72
CA GLN A 141 -1.38 7.20 -10.15
C GLN A 141 -0.93 5.76 -9.85
N LEU A 142 -1.81 4.76 -9.96
CA LEU A 142 -1.45 3.36 -9.70
C LEU A 142 -0.23 2.87 -10.52
N PRO A 143 -0.13 3.13 -11.84
CA PRO A 143 1.05 2.71 -12.61
C PRO A 143 2.32 3.44 -12.17
N ALA A 144 2.22 4.72 -11.81
CA ALA A 144 3.37 5.50 -11.34
C ALA A 144 3.86 5.04 -9.96
N ALA A 145 2.95 4.68 -9.06
CA ALA A 145 3.28 4.12 -7.75
C ALA A 145 3.88 2.70 -7.86
N GLU A 146 3.33 1.86 -8.74
CA GLU A 146 3.90 0.56 -9.09
C GLU A 146 5.34 0.72 -9.58
N GLN A 147 5.59 1.65 -10.51
CA GLN A 147 6.93 1.94 -11.00
C GLN A 147 7.86 2.46 -9.90
N ALA A 148 7.37 3.33 -9.01
CA ALA A 148 8.16 3.83 -7.89
C ALA A 148 8.57 2.70 -6.91
N ALA A 149 7.66 1.76 -6.64
CA ALA A 149 7.96 0.57 -5.85
C ALA A 149 9.03 -0.31 -6.52
N LEU A 150 8.91 -0.55 -7.82
CA LEU A 150 9.91 -1.31 -8.58
C LEU A 150 11.29 -0.64 -8.58
N VAL A 151 11.34 0.69 -8.71
CA VAL A 151 12.59 1.45 -8.62
C VAL A 151 13.23 1.30 -7.24
N GLN A 152 12.42 1.38 -6.18
CA GLN A 152 12.91 1.19 -4.81
C GLN A 152 13.41 -0.23 -4.56
N LEU A 153 12.71 -1.25 -5.06
CA LEU A 153 13.12 -2.65 -4.97
C LEU A 153 14.40 -2.92 -5.76
N ALA A 154 14.53 -2.33 -6.96
CA ALA A 154 15.74 -2.42 -7.77
C ALA A 154 16.94 -1.76 -7.06
N ALA A 155 16.73 -0.68 -6.29
CA ALA A 155 17.78 -0.09 -5.46
C ALA A 155 18.27 -1.03 -4.34
N TRP A 156 17.47 -2.03 -3.95
CA TRP A 156 17.86 -3.13 -3.06
C TRP A 156 18.35 -4.38 -3.82
N GLY A 157 18.52 -4.30 -5.14
CA GLY A 157 18.97 -5.40 -5.98
C GLY A 157 17.87 -6.43 -6.31
N ILE A 158 16.60 -6.09 -6.11
CA ILE A 158 15.47 -6.98 -6.31
C ILE A 158 14.80 -6.63 -7.64
N VAL A 159 14.76 -7.59 -8.56
CA VAL A 159 14.13 -7.43 -9.87
C VAL A 159 13.13 -8.56 -10.08
N PRO A 160 11.82 -8.27 -10.10
CA PRO A 160 10.81 -9.28 -10.40
C PRO A 160 10.82 -9.69 -11.87
N GLN A 161 10.17 -10.81 -12.18
CA GLN A 161 9.86 -11.23 -13.55
C GLN A 161 8.40 -10.90 -13.86
N PRO A 162 8.08 -10.24 -15.00
CA PRO A 162 6.69 -10.04 -15.40
C PRO A 162 5.93 -11.36 -15.54
N THR A 163 4.63 -11.35 -15.27
CA THR A 163 3.74 -12.51 -15.46
C THR A 163 2.44 -12.13 -16.16
N GLU A 164 1.87 -13.10 -16.87
CA GLU A 164 0.54 -13.03 -17.50
C GLU A 164 -0.48 -13.92 -16.77
N GLU A 165 -0.08 -14.56 -15.67
CA GLU A 165 -0.96 -15.42 -14.88
C GLU A 165 -2.02 -14.61 -14.12
N LEU A 166 -3.26 -15.11 -14.12
CA LEU A 166 -4.34 -14.53 -13.34
C LEU A 166 -4.18 -14.88 -11.87
N ARG A 167 -3.75 -13.91 -11.06
CA ARG A 167 -3.52 -14.04 -9.62
C ARG A 167 -4.13 -12.87 -8.89
N CYS A 168 -4.76 -13.16 -7.75
CA CYS A 168 -5.31 -12.16 -6.85
C CYS A 168 -4.61 -12.26 -5.50
N LEU A 169 -4.22 -11.12 -4.93
CA LEU A 169 -3.69 -11.08 -3.55
C LEU A 169 -4.83 -11.26 -2.54
N ASN A 170 -6.00 -10.70 -2.86
CA ASN A 170 -7.20 -10.70 -2.03
C ASN A 170 -8.32 -11.55 -2.64
N TYR A 171 -9.42 -11.72 -1.89
CA TYR A 171 -10.62 -12.39 -2.38
C TYR A 171 -11.15 -11.72 -3.66
N ASP A 172 -11.59 -12.52 -4.63
CA ASP A 172 -12.08 -12.03 -5.92
C ASP A 172 -13.20 -10.99 -5.80
N CYS A 173 -14.03 -11.04 -4.75
CA CYS A 173 -15.10 -10.06 -4.52
C CYS A 173 -14.59 -8.65 -4.18
N LEU A 174 -13.34 -8.52 -3.74
CA LEU A 174 -12.67 -7.25 -3.42
C LEU A 174 -11.85 -6.70 -4.60
N SER A 175 -11.75 -7.44 -5.70
CA SER A 175 -11.04 -6.99 -6.90
C SER A 175 -11.63 -5.68 -7.42
N MET A 176 -10.79 -4.84 -8.06
CA MET A 176 -11.28 -3.61 -8.67
C MET A 176 -12.43 -3.87 -9.65
N GLU A 177 -12.35 -4.95 -10.42
CA GLU A 177 -13.39 -5.31 -11.40
C GLU A 177 -14.74 -5.63 -10.73
N ASN A 178 -14.73 -6.37 -9.62
CA ASN A 178 -15.95 -6.84 -8.96
C ASN A 178 -16.52 -5.84 -7.96
N TYR A 179 -15.70 -5.24 -7.09
CA TYR A 179 -16.16 -4.27 -6.11
C TYR A 179 -16.46 -2.90 -6.76
N GLU A 180 -15.53 -2.41 -7.58
CA GLU A 180 -15.61 -1.04 -8.13
C GLU A 180 -16.40 -1.01 -9.44
N GLY A 181 -16.25 -2.05 -10.28
CA GLY A 181 -16.98 -2.17 -11.55
C GLY A 181 -18.49 -2.39 -11.39
N VAL A 182 -18.95 -2.96 -10.27
CA VAL A 182 -20.39 -3.08 -9.95
C VAL A 182 -20.94 -1.74 -9.44
N ARG A 183 -20.19 -0.98 -8.62
CA ARG A 183 -20.60 0.34 -8.13
C ARG A 183 -20.65 1.39 -9.23
N LEU A 184 -19.67 1.47 -10.14
CA LEU A 184 -19.71 2.40 -11.28
C LEU A 184 -20.96 2.23 -12.14
N ARG A 185 -21.37 0.97 -12.35
CA ARG A 185 -22.62 0.63 -13.06
C ARG A 185 -23.86 1.07 -12.27
N GLN A 186 -23.89 0.83 -10.95
CA GLN A 186 -25.02 1.24 -10.11
C GLN A 186 -25.13 2.75 -9.89
N TYR A 187 -24.01 3.47 -9.85
CA TYR A 187 -23.97 4.93 -9.73
C TYR A 187 -24.43 5.61 -11.03
N ARG A 188 -23.95 5.17 -12.20
CA ARG A 188 -24.46 5.63 -13.51
C ARG A 188 -25.96 5.39 -13.66
N MET A 189 -26.43 4.19 -13.32
CA MET A 189 -27.87 3.87 -13.35
C MET A 189 -28.71 4.74 -12.40
N ARG A 190 -28.12 5.29 -11.33
CA ARG A 190 -28.83 6.18 -10.40
C ARG A 190 -28.89 7.62 -10.93
N LEU A 191 -27.82 8.11 -11.55
CA LEU A 191 -27.78 9.42 -12.20
C LEU A 191 -28.71 9.48 -13.44
N GLU A 192 -28.74 8.43 -14.25
CA GLU A 192 -29.63 8.32 -15.42
C GLU A 192 -31.12 8.23 -15.05
N LYS A 193 -31.46 7.85 -13.80
CA LYS A 193 -32.83 7.83 -13.29
C LYS A 193 -33.27 9.13 -12.61
N GLN A 194 -32.37 10.10 -12.47
CA GLN A 194 -32.62 11.40 -11.83
C GLN A 194 -32.54 12.59 -12.80
N GLY A 195 -32.22 12.35 -14.08
CA GLY A 195 -32.36 13.31 -15.18
C GLY A 195 -33.59 13.00 -16.04
#